data_AF-A0A1V5GPS5-F1
#
_entry.id   AF-A0A1V5GPS5-F1
#
_cell.length_a   1.000
_cell.length_b   1.000
_cell.length_c   1.000
_cell.angle_alpha   90.00
_cell.angle_beta   90.00
_cell.angle_gamma   90.00
#
_symmetry.space_group_name_H-M   'P 1'
#
loop_
_entity.id
_entity.type
_entity.pdbx_description
1 polymer ?
#
loop_
_entity_poly.entity_id
_entity_poly.type
_entity_poly.pdbx_seq_one_letter_code
_entity_poly.pdbx_strand_id
1 'polypeptide(L)' 'MSSNEIRNAMITDNELNFSHKGRDYLLYGWEQCDGYFLSLECNGELVWQSAPMSKAESINEFVSYYSRL' A
#
# COMPACT_ATOMS: atom_id res chain seq x y z
N MET A 1 -11.36 -4.62 3.68
CA MET A 1 -10.29 -5.55 4.10
C MET A 1 -9.76 -5.15 5.47
N SER A 2 -9.36 -6.13 6.27
CA SER A 2 -8.62 -5.93 7.51
C SER A 2 -7.16 -5.55 7.22
N SER A 3 -6.53 -4.80 8.13
CA SER A 3 -5.10 -4.47 8.11
C SER A 3 -4.19 -5.68 7.84
N ASN A 4 -4.57 -6.87 8.34
CA ASN A 4 -3.80 -8.09 8.15
C ASN A 4 -3.90 -8.65 6.72
N GLU A 5 -5.04 -8.47 6.05
CA GLU A 5 -5.21 -8.91 4.66
C GLU A 5 -4.38 -8.05 3.71
N ILE A 6 -4.41 -6.72 3.93
CA ILE A 6 -3.58 -5.76 3.19
C ILE A 6 -2.10 -6.09 3.38
N ARG A 7 -1.67 -6.35 4.62
CA ARG A 7 -0.29 -6.73 4.93
C ARG A 7 0.15 -7.97 4.15
N ASN A 8 -0.67 -9.03 4.15
CA ASN A 8 -0.33 -10.26 3.45
C ASN A 8 -0.25 -10.04 1.94
N ALA A 9 -1.21 -9.30 1.38
CA ALA A 9 -1.21 -8.96 -0.03
C ALA A 9 0.01 -8.12 -0.45
N MET A 10 0.48 -7.17 0.37
CA MET A 10 1.71 -6.41 0.08
C MET A 10 2.99 -7.27 0.07
N ILE A 11 2.96 -8.42 0.74
CA ILE A 11 4.10 -9.34 0.76
C ILE A 11 4.11 -10.18 -0.51
N THR A 12 2.94 -10.64 -0.96
CA THR A 12 2.77 -11.58 -2.08
C THR A 12 2.63 -10.91 -3.44
N ASP A 13 2.01 -9.73 -3.50
CA ASP A 13 1.59 -9.11 -4.74
C ASP A 13 2.46 -7.90 -5.09
N ASN A 14 2.80 -7.82 -6.38
CA ASN A 14 3.51 -6.68 -6.95
C ASN A 14 2.57 -5.51 -7.27
N GLU A 15 1.26 -5.75 -7.31
CA GLU A 15 0.21 -4.74 -7.45
C GLU A 15 -1.04 -5.24 -6.70
N LEU A 16 -1.65 -4.37 -5.90
CA LEU A 16 -2.85 -4.68 -5.14
C LEU A 16 -3.91 -3.60 -5.37
N ASN A 17 -5.07 -3.99 -5.87
CA ASN A 17 -6.26 -3.16 -5.86
C ASN A 17 -7.13 -3.53 -4.66
N PHE A 18 -7.51 -2.56 -3.84
CA PHE A 18 -8.35 -2.79 -2.67
C PHE A 18 -9.26 -1.61 -2.34
N SER A 19 -10.43 -1.92 -1.79
CA SER A 19 -11.38 -0.92 -1.30
C SER A 19 -11.24 -0.73 0.22
N HIS A 20 -11.11 0.51 0.67
CA HIS A 20 -11.07 0.89 2.08
C HIS A 20 -12.00 2.08 2.35
N LYS A 21 -12.90 1.94 3.34
CA LYS A 21 -13.92 2.95 3.71
C LYS A 21 -14.74 3.53 2.54
N GLY A 22 -15.05 2.69 1.55
CA GLY A 22 -15.84 3.09 0.37
C GLY A 22 -15.06 3.86 -0.69
N ARG A 23 -13.72 3.89 -0.59
CA ARG A 23 -12.82 4.37 -1.65
C ARG A 23 -11.98 3.22 -2.16
N ASP A 24 -11.66 3.27 -3.45
CA ASP A 24 -10.82 2.29 -4.12
C ASP A 24 -9.40 2.81 -4.27
N TYR A 25 -8.44 1.96 -3.95
CA TYR A 25 -7.02 2.26 -3.94
C TYR A 25 -6.26 1.24 -4.79
N LEU A 26 -5.23 1.73 -5.45
CA LEU A 26 -4.25 0.95 -6.17
C LEU A 26 -2.91 1.08 -5.46
N LEU A 27 -2.29 -0.04 -5.13
CA LEU A 27 -1.00 -0.10 -4.47
C LEU A 27 -0.01 -0.81 -5.37
N TYR A 28 1.02 -0.08 -5.78
CA TYR A 28 2.18 -0.62 -6.47
C TYR A 28 3.20 -1.14 -5.45
N GLY A 29 3.62 -2.37 -5.70
CA GLY A 29 4.53 -3.13 -4.86
C GLY A 29 6.00 -2.79 -5.09
N TRP A 30 6.82 -3.22 -4.14
CA TRP A 30 8.26 -3.00 -4.06
C TRP A 30 9.04 -3.21 -5.37
N GLU A 31 8.73 -4.28 -6.12
CA GLU A 31 9.45 -4.62 -7.35
C GLU A 31 9.04 -3.77 -8.56
N GLN A 32 7.86 -3.14 -8.54
CA GLN A 32 7.41 -2.27 -9.63
C GLN A 32 7.90 -0.83 -9.50
N CYS A 33 8.29 -0.43 -8.28
CA CYS A 33 8.69 0.95 -7.99
C CYS A 33 10.13 1.05 -7.49
N ASP A 34 11.05 0.20 -7.97
CA ASP A 34 12.49 0.24 -7.63
C ASP A 34 12.79 0.30 -6.13
N GLY A 35 12.04 -0.48 -5.35
CA GLY A 35 12.20 -0.54 -3.90
C GLY A 35 11.38 0.50 -3.14
N TYR A 36 10.19 0.83 -3.66
CA TYR A 36 9.21 1.66 -2.95
C TYR A 36 7.82 1.04 -3.05
N PHE A 37 6.95 1.43 -2.13
CA PHE A 37 5.51 1.21 -2.26
C PHE A 37 4.83 2.52 -2.60
N LEU A 38 3.88 2.46 -3.53
CA LEU A 38 3.17 3.64 -3.99
C LEU A 38 1.67 3.37 -3.99
N SER A 39 0.92 4.19 -3.28
CA SER A 39 -0.52 4.04 -3.17
C SER A 39 -1.24 5.23 -3.78
N LEU A 40 -2.14 4.91 -4.70
CA LEU A 40 -2.95 5.86 -5.43
C LEU A 40 -4.44 5.59 -5.14
N GLU A 41 -5.25 6.63 -5.18
CA GLU A 41 -6.70 6.47 -5.31
C GLU A 41 -7.05 6.11 -6.77
N CYS A 42 -8.25 5.56 -6.99
CA CYS A 42 -8.72 5.18 -8.34
C CYS A 42 -8.82 6.35 -9.34
N ASN A 43 -8.78 7.59 -8.87
CA ASN A 43 -8.66 8.81 -9.67
C ASN A 43 -7.22 9.10 -10.16
N GLY A 44 -6.24 8.30 -9.74
CA GLY A 44 -4.82 8.48 -10.05
C GLY A 44 -4.09 9.45 -9.12
N GLU A 45 -4.72 9.91 -8.02
CA GLU A 45 -4.08 10.78 -7.04
C GLU A 45 -3.20 9.97 -6.08
N LEU A 46 -1.95 10.40 -5.92
CA LEU A 46 -1.01 9.79 -4.98
C LEU A 46 -1.45 10.11 -3.55
N VAL A 47 -1.90 9.10 -2.82
CA VAL A 47 -2.32 9.23 -1.42
C VAL A 47 -1.21 8.87 -0.45
N TRP A 48 -0.28 7.99 -0.83
CA TRP A 48 0.83 7.61 0.02
C TRP A 48 2.02 7.04 -0.76
N GLN A 49 3.23 7.27 -0.25
CA GLN A 49 4.46 6.71 -0.78
C GLN A 49 5.38 6.31 0.39
N SER A 50 6.04 5.16 0.29
CA SER A 50 7.01 4.74 1.31
C SER A 50 8.25 5.61 1.32
N ALA A 51 8.83 5.86 2.49
CA ALA A 51 10.17 6.43 2.58
C ALA A 51 11.24 5.40 2.16
N PRO A 52 12.51 5.82 1.93
CA PRO A 52 13.62 4.91 1.64
C PRO A 52 14.00 4.11 2.89
N MET A 53 13.26 3.03 3.16
CA MET A 53 13.44 2.15 4.31
C MET A 53 13.29 0.68 3.88
N SER A 54 13.39 -0.29 4.79
CA SER A 54 13.22 -1.69 4.39
C SER A 54 11.78 -2.00 3.95
N LYS A 55 11.60 -3.04 3.09
CA LYS A 55 10.27 -3.52 2.67
C LYS A 55 9.37 -3.80 3.88
N ALA A 56 9.92 -4.42 4.93
CA ALA A 56 9.17 -4.77 6.13
C ALA A 56 8.71 -3.54 6.93
N GLU A 57 9.56 -2.52 7.06
CA GLU A 57 9.20 -1.26 7.72
C GLU A 57 8.13 -0.50 6.92
N SER A 58 8.29 -0.43 5.60
CA SER A 58 7.33 0.22 4.71
C SER A 58 5.94 -0.41 4.79
N ILE A 59 5.86 -1.75 4.87
CA ILE A 59 4.60 -2.47 5.05
C ILE A 59 3.95 -2.12 6.40
N ASN A 60 4.73 -2.07 7.48
CA ASN A 60 4.19 -1.70 8.79
C ASN A 60 3.68 -0.25 8.82
N GLU A 61 4.43 0.67 8.18
CA GLU A 61 4.02 2.07 8.08
C GLU A 61 2.73 2.21 7.27
N PHE A 62 2.64 1.55 6.12
CA PHE A 62 1.45 1.55 5.27
C PHE A 62 0.20 1.06 6.01
N VAL A 63 0.32 -0.06 6.70
CA VAL A 63 -0.78 -0.62 7.50
C VAL A 63 -1.20 0.36 8.60
N SER A 64 -0.24 1.05 9.23
CA SER A 64 -0.53 2.06 10.24
C SER A 64 -1.24 3.28 9.63
N TYR A 65 -0.77 3.76 8.47
CA TYR A 65 -1.38 4.86 7.73
C TYR A 65 -2.86 4.56 7.39
N TYR A 66 -3.13 3.41 6.78
CA TYR A 66 -4.49 2.99 6.41
C TYR A 66 -5.39 2.68 7.60
N SER A 67 -4.83 2.30 8.75
CA SER A 67 -5.62 2.12 9.97
C SER A 67 -6.11 3.45 10.58
N ARG A 68 -5.49 4.57 10.20
CA ARG A 68 -5.77 5.92 10.72
C ARG A 68 -6.62 6.78 9.78
N LEU A 69 -6.59 6.50 8.48
CA LEU A 69 -7.59 6.95 7.50
C LEU A 69 -8.98 6.50 7.96
#